data_AF-A0AAQ5Z1Z4-F1
#
_entry.id   AF-A0AAQ5Z1Z4-F1
#
_cell.length_a   1.000
_cell.length_b   1.000
_cell.length_c   1.000
_cell.angle_alpha   90.00
_cell.angle_beta   90.00
_cell.angle_gamma   90.00
#
_symmetry.space_group_name_H-M   'P 1'
#
loop_
_entity.id
_entity.type
_entity.pdbx_description
1 polymer ?
#
loop_
_entity_poly.entity_id
_entity_poly.type
_entity_poly.pdbx_seq_one_letter_code
_entity_poly.pdbx_strand_id
1 'polypeptide(L)'
;MIVFPPLSFEYLDNLEKLDLSNNQLTSIGPGVLRGLSRLRQLYLQNNRLTEYKGLFFVDGLQLIPSKSLPVRLSIQVLQLSNNNISQIDPDALAPLYSLVVLILEGNNLQHLKFKTFISLHTTATHIQLSGNPWSCDCDLHRVFSKILHVRHLHIDDYRNVTCQSPPQLTGASLVWVDSQLCIAETATVLVITVTVVVTVVAAVVMAERNRKRNHGKNWDTESQTQTQSPPS
;
A
#
# COMPACT_ATOMS: atom_id res chain seq x y z
N MET A 1 -14.32 -27.12 -12.11
CA MET A 1 -14.19 -25.65 -12.30
C MET A 1 -15.58 -25.07 -12.52
N ILE A 2 -16.02 -24.18 -11.62
CA ILE A 2 -17.32 -23.49 -11.74
C ILE A 2 -17.03 -22.09 -12.29
N VAL A 3 -17.77 -21.65 -13.29
CA VAL A 3 -17.68 -20.31 -13.87
C VAL A 3 -19.07 -19.72 -13.93
N PHE A 4 -19.24 -18.55 -13.32
CA PHE A 4 -20.50 -17.80 -13.40
C PHE A 4 -20.46 -16.84 -14.59
N PRO A 5 -21.46 -16.86 -15.47
CA PRO A 5 -21.65 -15.78 -16.44
C PRO A 5 -21.80 -14.41 -15.74
N PRO A 6 -21.44 -13.31 -16.42
CA PRO A 6 -21.81 -11.97 -15.94
C PRO A 6 -23.31 -11.89 -15.65
N LEU A 7 -23.72 -11.09 -14.66
CA LEU A 7 -25.13 -10.88 -14.30
C LEU A 7 -25.86 -12.13 -13.75
N SER A 8 -25.13 -13.19 -13.38
CA SER A 8 -25.72 -14.43 -12.82
C SER A 8 -26.64 -14.19 -11.62
N PHE A 9 -26.41 -13.11 -10.87
CA PHE A 9 -27.17 -12.75 -9.68
C PHE A 9 -27.90 -11.39 -9.80
N GLU A 10 -28.07 -10.88 -11.03
CA GLU A 10 -28.54 -9.50 -11.26
C GLU A 10 -29.89 -9.19 -10.61
N TYR A 11 -30.81 -10.16 -10.59
CA TYR A 11 -32.16 -9.98 -10.05
C TYR A 11 -32.29 -10.35 -8.57
N LEU A 12 -31.19 -10.66 -7.89
CA LEU A 12 -31.16 -10.98 -6.46
C LEU A 12 -30.88 -9.74 -5.60
N ASP A 13 -31.59 -8.65 -5.89
CA ASP A 13 -31.41 -7.33 -5.28
C ASP A 13 -31.66 -7.29 -3.77
N ASN A 14 -32.47 -8.23 -3.27
CA ASN A 14 -32.79 -8.41 -1.86
C ASN A 14 -31.85 -9.37 -1.11
N LEU A 15 -30.89 -10.00 -1.81
CA LEU A 15 -29.98 -10.97 -1.20
C LEU A 15 -28.98 -10.28 -0.26
N GLU A 16 -29.03 -10.64 1.03
CA GLU A 16 -28.11 -10.10 2.04
C GLU A 16 -26.89 -10.98 2.31
N LYS A 17 -27.02 -12.29 2.06
CA LYS A 17 -25.96 -13.27 2.28
C LYS A 17 -25.82 -14.18 1.07
N LEU A 18 -24.61 -14.30 0.57
CA LEU A 18 -24.24 -15.21 -0.51
C LEU A 18 -23.10 -16.12 -0.04
N ASP A 19 -23.37 -17.41 -0.03
CA ASP A 19 -22.39 -18.44 0.33
C ASP A 19 -21.99 -19.24 -0.90
N LEU A 20 -20.74 -19.08 -1.31
CA LEU A 20 -20.09 -19.79 -2.41
C LEU A 20 -18.87 -20.58 -1.90
N SER A 21 -18.79 -20.80 -0.60
CA SER A 21 -17.67 -21.53 0.02
C SER A 21 -17.61 -22.99 -0.41
N ASN A 22 -16.43 -23.61 -0.27
CA ASN A 22 -16.22 -25.04 -0.54
C ASN A 22 -16.54 -25.44 -1.99
N ASN A 23 -16.23 -24.55 -2.92
CA ASN A 23 -16.40 -24.79 -4.35
C ASN A 23 -15.02 -24.89 -5.04
N GLN A 24 -15.04 -24.91 -6.37
CA GLN A 24 -13.82 -24.95 -7.19
C GLN A 24 -13.72 -23.68 -8.05
N LEU A 25 -14.06 -22.53 -7.47
CA LEU A 25 -13.98 -21.23 -8.14
C LEU A 25 -12.52 -20.83 -8.25
N THR A 26 -12.07 -20.56 -9.47
CA THR A 26 -10.72 -20.03 -9.76
C THR A 26 -10.72 -18.51 -9.86
N SER A 27 -11.88 -17.91 -10.13
CA SER A 27 -12.08 -16.47 -10.16
C SER A 27 -13.55 -16.13 -9.88
N ILE A 28 -13.80 -14.88 -9.47
CA ILE A 28 -15.12 -14.26 -9.55
C ILE A 28 -15.08 -13.29 -10.72
N GLY A 29 -15.78 -13.65 -11.79
CA GLY A 29 -15.76 -12.90 -13.04
C GLY A 29 -16.31 -11.48 -12.88
N PRO A 30 -15.91 -10.57 -13.79
CA PRO A 30 -16.40 -9.20 -13.81
C PRO A 30 -17.92 -9.16 -13.92
N GLY A 31 -18.58 -8.39 -13.04
CA GLY A 31 -20.03 -8.20 -13.07
C GLY A 31 -20.87 -9.41 -12.64
N VAL A 32 -20.27 -10.50 -12.15
CA VAL A 32 -21.02 -11.65 -11.59
C VAL A 32 -21.91 -11.23 -10.42
N LEU A 33 -21.39 -10.37 -9.55
CA LEU A 33 -22.08 -9.87 -8.36
C LEU A 33 -22.86 -8.56 -8.60
N ARG A 34 -22.99 -8.14 -9.87
CA ARG A 34 -23.80 -6.96 -10.21
C ARG A 34 -25.26 -7.22 -9.84
N GLY A 35 -25.95 -6.19 -9.33
CA GLY A 35 -27.35 -6.28 -8.88
C GLY A 35 -27.50 -6.60 -7.39
N LEU A 36 -26.48 -7.17 -6.74
CA LEU A 36 -26.47 -7.52 -5.31
C LEU A 36 -26.30 -6.32 -4.37
N SER A 37 -27.16 -5.31 -4.52
CA SER A 37 -27.04 -4.00 -3.84
C SER A 37 -27.16 -4.07 -2.30
N ARG A 38 -27.90 -5.07 -1.79
CA ARG A 38 -28.10 -5.31 -0.35
C ARG A 38 -27.19 -6.38 0.24
N LEU A 39 -26.23 -6.89 -0.52
CA LEU A 39 -25.34 -7.95 -0.02
C LEU A 39 -24.44 -7.42 1.09
N ARG A 40 -24.49 -8.11 2.23
CA ARG A 40 -23.73 -7.79 3.45
C ARG A 40 -22.68 -8.84 3.77
N GLN A 41 -22.91 -10.09 3.41
CA GLN A 41 -22.03 -11.20 3.75
C GLN A 41 -21.71 -12.02 2.50
N LEU A 42 -20.43 -12.13 2.18
CA LEU A 42 -19.93 -12.92 1.07
C LEU A 42 -18.91 -13.94 1.57
N TYR A 43 -19.25 -15.22 1.41
CA TYR A 43 -18.44 -16.35 1.81
C TYR A 43 -17.85 -17.03 0.56
N LEU A 44 -16.52 -17.00 0.45
CA LEU A 44 -15.74 -17.54 -0.66
C LEU A 44 -14.61 -18.47 -0.18
N GLN A 45 -14.59 -18.83 1.10
CA GLN A 45 -13.56 -19.69 1.67
C GLN A 45 -13.52 -21.09 1.05
N ASN A 46 -12.36 -21.74 1.09
CA ASN A 46 -12.14 -23.08 0.53
C ASN A 46 -12.48 -23.14 -0.96
N ASN A 47 -11.94 -22.21 -1.75
CA ASN A 47 -12.01 -22.18 -3.21
C ASN A 47 -10.57 -22.21 -3.78
N ARG A 48 -10.38 -21.80 -5.04
CA ARG A 48 -9.07 -21.76 -5.72
C ARG A 48 -8.80 -20.39 -6.32
N LEU A 49 -9.30 -19.32 -5.70
CA LEU A 49 -9.12 -17.95 -6.16
C LEU A 49 -7.63 -17.58 -6.09
N THR A 50 -7.06 -17.08 -7.18
CA THR A 50 -5.62 -16.76 -7.27
C THR A 50 -5.30 -15.28 -7.07
N GLU A 51 -6.29 -14.41 -7.28
CA GLU A 51 -6.16 -12.97 -7.19
C GLU A 51 -7.47 -12.35 -6.70
N TYR A 52 -7.38 -11.21 -6.02
CA TYR A 52 -8.54 -10.41 -5.66
C TYR A 52 -8.44 -9.02 -6.30
N LYS A 53 -9.21 -8.82 -7.38
CA LYS A 53 -9.27 -7.57 -8.15
C LYS A 53 -10.42 -6.64 -7.73
N GLY A 54 -11.23 -7.07 -6.76
CA GLY A 54 -12.43 -6.37 -6.32
C GLY A 54 -13.70 -6.91 -7.00
N LEU A 55 -14.85 -6.66 -6.39
CA LEU A 55 -16.12 -7.34 -6.73
C LEU A 55 -16.78 -6.83 -8.02
N PHE A 56 -16.38 -5.65 -8.48
CA PHE A 56 -16.87 -5.04 -9.73
C PHE A 56 -15.73 -4.67 -10.67
N PHE A 57 -14.58 -5.34 -10.54
CA PHE A 57 -13.57 -5.25 -11.57
C PHE A 57 -14.19 -5.61 -12.92
N VAL A 58 -13.92 -4.84 -13.97
CA VAL A 58 -14.36 -5.10 -15.34
C VAL A 58 -13.12 -5.05 -16.21
N ASP A 59 -12.70 -6.18 -16.77
CA ASP A 59 -11.51 -6.25 -17.61
C ASP A 59 -11.63 -5.28 -18.80
N GLY A 60 -10.57 -4.51 -19.06
CA GLY A 60 -10.44 -3.70 -20.28
C GLY A 60 -11.17 -2.35 -20.30
N LEU A 61 -11.94 -2.00 -19.27
CA LEU A 61 -12.45 -0.66 -19.08
C LEU A 61 -11.83 -0.09 -17.82
N GLN A 62 -10.87 0.81 -18.05
CA GLN A 62 -10.46 1.82 -17.09
C GLN A 62 -11.66 2.23 -16.24
N LEU A 63 -11.54 2.00 -14.92
CA LEU A 63 -12.37 2.54 -13.84
C LEU A 63 -13.55 3.30 -14.42
N ILE A 64 -14.77 2.75 -14.43
CA ILE A 64 -15.96 3.53 -14.80
C ILE A 64 -15.80 4.87 -14.09
N PRO A 65 -15.54 5.97 -14.82
CA PRO A 65 -14.89 7.11 -14.22
C PRO A 65 -15.94 7.85 -13.44
N SER A 66 -16.12 7.49 -12.16
CA SER A 66 -16.64 8.29 -11.05
C SER A 66 -17.94 9.10 -11.27
N LYS A 67 -18.61 8.96 -12.41
CA LYS A 67 -19.76 9.74 -12.86
C LYS A 67 -21.01 8.89 -13.06
N SER A 68 -20.86 7.56 -13.12
CA SER A 68 -21.93 6.65 -12.74
C SER A 68 -21.61 6.23 -11.31
N LEU A 69 -22.34 6.83 -10.36
CA LEU A 69 -22.31 6.70 -8.91
C LEU A 69 -21.37 5.59 -8.36
N PRO A 70 -20.50 5.84 -7.36
CA PRO A 70 -19.84 4.76 -6.65
C PRO A 70 -20.94 3.88 -6.06
N VAL A 71 -21.11 2.69 -6.61
CA VAL A 71 -21.95 1.65 -6.01
C VAL A 71 -21.29 1.33 -4.69
N ARG A 72 -21.73 2.00 -3.62
CA ARG A 72 -21.26 1.73 -2.27
C ARG A 72 -21.69 0.32 -1.95
N LEU A 73 -20.72 -0.54 -1.70
CA LEU A 73 -21.00 -1.89 -1.29
C LEU A 73 -21.38 -1.90 0.18
N SER A 74 -22.49 -2.58 0.46
CA SER A 74 -23.00 -2.79 1.82
C SER A 74 -22.33 -3.98 2.51
N ILE A 75 -21.26 -4.53 1.92
CA ILE A 75 -20.56 -5.70 2.44
C ILE A 75 -19.88 -5.36 3.75
N GLN A 76 -20.21 -6.18 4.76
CA GLN A 76 -19.70 -6.12 6.12
C GLN A 76 -18.76 -7.28 6.40
N VAL A 77 -19.01 -8.45 5.80
CA VAL A 77 -18.18 -9.65 5.97
C VAL A 77 -17.72 -10.14 4.61
N LEU A 78 -16.41 -10.18 4.41
CA LEU A 78 -15.76 -10.78 3.25
C LEU A 78 -14.81 -11.88 3.72
N GLN A 79 -15.19 -13.13 3.43
CA GLN A 79 -14.46 -14.31 3.85
C GLN A 79 -13.80 -14.98 2.65
N LEU A 80 -12.46 -14.90 2.58
CA LEU A 80 -11.62 -15.35 1.46
C LEU A 80 -10.56 -16.38 1.89
N SER A 81 -10.65 -16.92 3.10
CA SER A 81 -9.67 -17.88 3.63
C SER A 81 -9.53 -19.13 2.79
N ASN A 82 -8.38 -19.80 2.90
CA ASN A 82 -8.11 -21.08 2.25
C ASN A 82 -8.40 -21.04 0.74
N ASN A 83 -7.80 -20.04 0.09
CA ASN A 83 -7.76 -19.88 -1.35
C ASN A 83 -6.28 -19.85 -1.79
N ASN A 84 -6.01 -19.49 -3.04
CA ASN A 84 -4.67 -19.38 -3.60
C ASN A 84 -4.27 -17.93 -3.86
N ILE A 85 -4.85 -16.96 -3.14
CA ILE A 85 -4.70 -15.54 -3.44
C ILE A 85 -3.26 -15.12 -3.17
N SER A 86 -2.53 -14.77 -4.22
CA SER A 86 -1.15 -14.29 -4.10
C SER A 86 -1.03 -12.77 -4.17
N GLN A 87 -2.06 -12.09 -4.70
CA GLN A 87 -2.08 -10.64 -4.88
C GLN A 87 -3.49 -10.07 -4.69
N ILE A 88 -3.54 -8.87 -4.13
CA ILE A 88 -4.74 -8.06 -3.93
C ILE A 88 -4.49 -6.73 -4.62
N ASP A 89 -5.36 -6.33 -5.54
CA ASP A 89 -5.21 -5.04 -6.21
C ASP A 89 -5.35 -3.89 -5.20
N PRO A 90 -4.52 -2.83 -5.30
CA PRO A 90 -4.48 -1.77 -4.29
C PRO A 90 -5.81 -1.05 -4.05
N ASP A 91 -6.66 -1.00 -5.08
CA ASP A 91 -7.93 -0.28 -5.06
C ASP A 91 -9.14 -1.24 -4.98
N ALA A 92 -8.90 -2.57 -4.91
CA ALA A 92 -9.96 -3.59 -4.88
C ALA A 92 -10.87 -3.51 -3.64
N LEU A 93 -10.35 -3.00 -2.54
CA LEU A 93 -11.05 -2.86 -1.27
C LEU A 93 -11.68 -1.46 -1.09
N ALA A 94 -11.31 -0.48 -1.91
CA ALA A 94 -11.78 0.91 -1.79
C ALA A 94 -13.31 1.09 -1.78
N PRO A 95 -14.12 0.31 -2.54
CA PRO A 95 -15.57 0.45 -2.54
C PRO A 95 -16.28 -0.12 -1.29
N LEU A 96 -15.56 -0.82 -0.40
CA LEU A 96 -16.13 -1.56 0.73
C LEU A 96 -16.28 -0.69 2.00
N TYR A 97 -17.06 0.39 1.90
CA TYR A 97 -17.22 1.38 2.99
C TYR A 97 -17.86 0.82 4.28
N SER A 98 -18.57 -0.30 4.18
CA SER A 98 -19.25 -0.94 5.32
C SER A 98 -18.48 -2.14 5.89
N LEU A 99 -17.27 -2.41 5.41
CA LEU A 99 -16.54 -3.62 5.76
C LEU A 99 -16.14 -3.63 7.24
N VAL A 100 -16.57 -4.67 7.95
CA VAL A 100 -16.25 -4.91 9.35
C VAL A 100 -15.25 -6.04 9.51
N VAL A 101 -15.36 -7.09 8.69
CA VAL A 101 -14.55 -8.31 8.80
C VAL A 101 -14.01 -8.71 7.44
N LEU A 102 -12.69 -8.84 7.35
CA LEU A 102 -11.95 -9.32 6.18
C LEU A 102 -11.05 -10.48 6.58
N ILE A 103 -11.32 -11.67 6.06
CA ILE A 103 -10.56 -12.87 6.42
C ILE A 103 -9.80 -13.36 5.19
N LEU A 104 -8.48 -13.26 5.25
CA LEU A 104 -7.53 -13.65 4.19
C LEU A 104 -6.59 -14.77 4.65
N GLU A 105 -6.88 -15.39 5.79
CA GLU A 105 -6.12 -16.51 6.36
C GLU A 105 -5.89 -17.63 5.34
N GLY A 106 -4.73 -18.27 5.36
CA GLY A 106 -4.52 -19.49 4.55
C GLY A 106 -4.52 -19.22 3.04
N ASN A 107 -3.94 -18.10 2.60
CA ASN A 107 -3.76 -17.77 1.20
C ASN A 107 -2.26 -17.82 0.82
N ASN A 108 -1.90 -17.33 -0.37
CA ASN A 108 -0.54 -17.32 -0.91
C ASN A 108 0.10 -15.92 -0.88
N LEU A 109 -0.31 -15.04 0.04
CA LEU A 109 0.23 -13.69 0.14
C LEU A 109 1.66 -13.73 0.71
N GLN A 110 2.61 -13.20 -0.06
CA GLN A 110 4.01 -13.07 0.37
C GLN A 110 4.34 -11.65 0.82
N HIS A 111 3.71 -10.66 0.18
CA HIS A 111 3.91 -9.24 0.45
C HIS A 111 2.56 -8.51 0.47
N LEU A 112 2.52 -7.37 1.12
CA LEU A 112 1.38 -6.45 1.11
C LEU A 112 1.85 -5.06 0.74
N LYS A 113 1.02 -4.34 -0.02
CA LYS A 113 1.22 -2.90 -0.23
C LYS A 113 0.40 -2.17 0.83
N PHE A 114 1.00 -1.18 1.49
CA PHE A 114 0.27 -0.36 2.47
C PHE A 114 -1.01 0.28 1.88
N LYS A 115 -0.98 0.65 0.59
CA LYS A 115 -2.12 1.21 -0.12
C LYS A 115 -3.35 0.28 -0.11
N THR A 116 -3.16 -1.04 -0.11
CA THR A 116 -4.24 -2.04 -0.19
C THR A 116 -5.22 -1.92 0.97
N PHE A 117 -4.75 -1.63 2.20
CA PHE A 117 -5.63 -1.53 3.37
C PHE A 117 -6.00 -0.10 3.73
N ILE A 118 -5.16 0.89 3.42
CA ILE A 118 -5.49 2.30 3.72
C ILE A 118 -6.62 2.84 2.82
N SER A 119 -6.92 2.14 1.72
CA SER A 119 -8.08 2.43 0.86
C SER A 119 -9.42 2.04 1.51
N LEU A 120 -9.39 1.28 2.62
CA LEU A 120 -10.57 1.03 3.45
C LEU A 120 -10.90 2.28 4.28
N HIS A 121 -11.96 2.98 3.88
CA HIS A 121 -12.51 4.13 4.58
C HIS A 121 -13.71 3.71 5.46
N THR A 122 -13.45 2.83 6.42
CA THR A 122 -14.43 2.23 7.35
C THR A 122 -14.28 2.82 8.76
N THR A 123 -15.26 2.55 9.64
CA THR A 123 -15.18 2.95 11.06
C THR A 123 -14.26 2.04 11.86
N ALA A 124 -14.35 0.74 11.64
CA ALA A 124 -13.48 -0.29 12.19
C ALA A 124 -13.52 -1.53 11.28
N THR A 125 -12.36 -2.09 10.95
CA THR A 125 -12.24 -3.33 10.19
C THR A 125 -11.26 -4.28 10.86
N HIS A 126 -11.75 -5.48 11.13
CA HIS A 126 -11.04 -6.63 11.65
C HIS A 126 -10.49 -7.47 10.50
N ILE A 127 -9.21 -7.78 10.56
CA ILE A 127 -8.46 -8.43 9.49
C ILE A 127 -7.73 -9.65 10.05
N GLN A 128 -7.81 -10.77 9.32
CA GLN A 128 -7.05 -11.98 9.60
C GLN A 128 -6.12 -12.31 8.43
N LEU A 129 -4.83 -12.53 8.72
CA LEU A 129 -3.74 -12.65 7.73
C LEU A 129 -2.79 -13.83 7.98
N SER A 130 -2.98 -14.59 9.06
CA SER A 130 -2.16 -15.76 9.39
C SER A 130 -2.26 -16.86 8.32
N GLY A 131 -1.35 -17.84 8.37
CA GLY A 131 -1.33 -18.92 7.39
C GLY A 131 -0.99 -18.51 5.95
N ASN A 132 -0.41 -17.31 5.75
CA ASN A 132 0.12 -16.87 4.47
C ASN A 132 1.66 -16.98 4.45
N PRO A 133 2.29 -17.24 3.29
CA PRO A 133 3.74 -17.43 3.17
C PRO A 133 4.51 -16.11 3.18
N TRP A 134 4.44 -15.37 4.29
CA TRP A 134 5.00 -14.02 4.40
C TRP A 134 6.52 -13.96 4.17
N SER A 135 6.95 -13.02 3.33
CA SER A 135 8.35 -12.62 3.18
C SER A 135 8.66 -11.53 4.20
N CYS A 136 9.29 -11.90 5.31
CA CYS A 136 9.64 -11.02 6.42
C CYS A 136 10.90 -10.20 6.12
N ASP A 137 10.79 -9.37 5.08
CA ASP A 137 11.72 -8.32 4.75
C ASP A 137 11.33 -6.99 5.40
N CYS A 138 12.17 -5.97 5.22
CA CYS A 138 11.92 -4.65 5.79
C CYS A 138 10.68 -3.95 5.24
N ASP A 139 10.23 -4.29 4.04
CA ASP A 139 9.03 -3.71 3.47
C ASP A 139 7.77 -4.26 4.15
N LEU A 140 7.72 -5.57 4.41
CA LEU A 140 6.64 -6.17 5.18
C LEU A 140 6.57 -5.57 6.60
N HIS A 141 7.72 -5.43 7.27
CA HIS A 141 7.80 -4.79 8.58
C HIS A 141 7.26 -3.35 8.57
N ARG A 142 7.62 -2.54 7.56
CA ARG A 142 7.10 -1.18 7.40
C ARG A 142 5.59 -1.15 7.19
N VAL A 143 5.07 -2.09 6.40
CA VAL A 143 3.63 -2.19 6.11
C VAL A 143 2.85 -2.54 7.37
N PHE A 144 3.23 -3.59 8.09
CA PHE A 144 2.58 -3.97 9.35
C PHE A 144 2.72 -2.88 10.41
N SER A 145 3.90 -2.25 10.54
CA SER A 145 4.08 -1.10 11.42
C SER A 145 3.07 -0.01 11.09
N LYS A 146 2.96 0.42 9.83
CA LYS A 146 1.98 1.45 9.44
C LYS A 146 0.53 1.02 9.70
N ILE A 147 0.15 -0.21 9.34
CA ILE A 147 -1.23 -0.71 9.51
C ILE A 147 -1.61 -0.75 10.99
N LEU A 148 -0.74 -1.22 11.88
CA LEU A 148 -1.00 -1.29 13.32
C LEU A 148 -1.15 0.09 13.98
N HIS A 149 -0.63 1.16 13.37
CA HIS A 149 -0.85 2.54 13.82
C HIS A 149 -2.17 3.14 13.30
N VAL A 150 -2.85 2.51 12.34
CA VAL A 150 -4.12 2.98 11.80
C VAL A 150 -5.25 2.53 12.73
N ARG A 151 -5.88 3.49 13.41
CA ARG A 151 -6.84 3.23 14.50
C ARG A 151 -8.04 2.38 14.11
N HIS A 152 -8.52 2.49 12.86
CA HIS A 152 -9.69 1.78 12.38
C HIS A 152 -9.36 0.42 11.77
N LEU A 153 -8.09 0.01 11.72
CA LEU A 153 -7.67 -1.29 11.20
C LEU A 153 -7.12 -2.14 12.34
N HIS A 154 -7.66 -3.34 12.49
CA HIS A 154 -7.27 -4.27 13.53
C HIS A 154 -6.84 -5.58 12.89
N ILE A 155 -5.59 -6.00 13.12
CA ILE A 155 -5.11 -7.32 12.71
C ILE A 155 -5.27 -8.25 13.92
N ASP A 156 -6.35 -9.01 13.95
CA ASP A 156 -6.75 -9.78 15.12
C ASP A 156 -5.79 -10.94 15.43
N ASP A 157 -5.20 -11.51 14.37
CA ASP A 157 -4.30 -12.66 14.44
C ASP A 157 -2.82 -12.28 14.26
N TYR A 158 -2.45 -11.03 14.56
CA TYR A 158 -1.09 -10.51 14.36
C TYR A 158 -0.01 -11.39 15.02
N ARG A 159 -0.30 -11.99 16.19
CA ARG A 159 0.63 -12.90 16.89
C ARG A 159 0.89 -14.22 16.14
N ASN A 160 -0.08 -14.65 15.33
CA ASN A 160 -0.06 -15.88 14.55
C ASN A 160 0.51 -15.67 13.13
N VAL A 161 0.88 -14.44 12.78
CA VAL A 161 1.57 -14.15 11.52
C VAL A 161 3.02 -14.63 11.62
N THR A 162 3.34 -15.68 10.86
CA THR A 162 4.67 -16.28 10.80
C THR A 162 5.34 -16.06 9.45
N CYS A 163 6.66 -15.99 9.46
CA CYS A 163 7.49 -15.83 8.28
C CYS A 163 7.67 -17.16 7.54
N GLN A 164 7.64 -17.13 6.22
CA GLN A 164 8.03 -18.25 5.36
C GLN A 164 9.39 -17.99 4.70
N SER A 165 9.64 -16.72 4.34
CA SER A 165 10.88 -16.24 3.75
C SER A 165 11.41 -15.06 4.59
N PRO A 166 12.74 -14.84 4.67
CA PRO A 166 13.80 -15.69 4.13
C PRO A 166 13.95 -17.00 4.95
N PRO A 167 14.67 -18.02 4.44
CA PRO A 167 14.75 -19.35 5.08
C PRO A 167 15.23 -19.36 6.54
N GLN A 168 16.00 -18.35 6.94
CA GLN A 168 16.50 -18.22 8.31
C GLN A 168 15.41 -17.83 9.31
N LEU A 169 14.32 -17.21 8.82
CA LEU A 169 13.19 -16.76 9.63
C LEU A 169 11.98 -17.67 9.45
N THR A 170 12.04 -18.76 8.69
CA THR A 170 10.90 -19.67 8.48
C THR A 170 10.32 -20.15 9.82
N GLY A 171 9.03 -19.94 10.02
CA GLY A 171 8.30 -20.27 11.24
C GLY A 171 8.42 -19.23 12.37
N ALA A 172 9.31 -18.25 12.26
CA ALA A 172 9.40 -17.17 13.24
C ALA A 172 8.14 -16.30 13.17
N SER A 173 7.62 -15.88 14.33
CA SER A 173 6.49 -14.95 14.36
C SER A 173 6.99 -13.53 14.09
N LEU A 174 6.27 -12.81 13.22
CA LEU A 174 6.64 -11.47 12.74
C LEU A 174 6.80 -10.46 13.89
N VAL A 175 6.09 -10.66 15.00
CA VAL A 175 6.17 -9.83 16.21
C VAL A 175 7.58 -9.84 16.84
N TRP A 176 8.30 -10.95 16.67
CA TRP A 176 9.62 -11.17 17.28
C TRP A 176 10.79 -10.91 16.33
N VAL A 177 10.51 -10.67 15.05
CA VAL A 177 11.55 -10.33 14.09
C VAL A 177 12.01 -8.89 14.36
N ASP A 178 13.30 -8.73 14.63
CA ASP A 178 13.87 -7.46 15.08
C ASP A 178 13.84 -6.38 13.98
N SER A 179 12.94 -5.41 14.16
CA SER A 179 12.79 -4.25 13.28
C SER A 179 13.99 -3.29 13.28
N GLN A 180 14.91 -3.40 14.24
CA GLN A 180 16.08 -2.52 14.34
C GLN A 180 17.04 -2.70 13.15
N LEU A 181 17.10 -3.89 12.54
CA LEU A 181 17.88 -4.14 11.32
C LEU A 181 17.33 -3.34 10.11
N CYS A 182 16.06 -2.94 10.11
CA CYS A 182 15.42 -2.25 8.99
C CYS A 182 15.58 -0.72 8.98
N ILE A 183 16.25 -0.17 10.01
CA ILE A 183 16.50 1.27 10.19
C ILE A 183 17.69 1.75 9.34
N ALA A 184 18.52 0.83 8.85
CA ALA A 184 19.73 1.14 8.08
C ALA A 184 19.46 1.98 6.80
N GLU A 185 18.33 1.77 6.13
CA GLU A 185 17.98 2.53 4.91
C GLU A 185 17.53 3.96 5.21
N THR A 186 16.80 4.19 6.31
CA THR A 186 16.36 5.55 6.67
C THR A 186 17.50 6.39 7.22
N ALA A 187 18.41 5.78 7.99
CA ALA A 187 19.57 6.47 8.54
C ALA A 187 20.54 6.88 7.42
N THR A 188 20.78 6.02 6.43
CA THR A 188 21.65 6.35 5.30
C THR A 188 21.08 7.46 4.43
N VAL A 189 19.78 7.46 4.12
CA VAL A 189 19.13 8.56 3.39
C VAL A 189 19.20 9.87 4.17
N LEU A 190 19.00 9.84 5.50
CA LEU A 190 19.08 11.03 6.34
C LEU A 190 20.51 11.58 6.42
N VAL A 191 21.51 10.71 6.48
CA VAL A 191 22.94 11.10 6.43
C VAL A 191 23.30 11.71 5.07
N ILE A 192 22.87 11.09 3.95
CA ILE A 192 23.12 11.60 2.60
C ILE A 192 22.43 12.96 2.40
N THR A 193 21.19 13.13 2.83
CA THR A 193 20.47 14.40 2.71
C THR A 193 21.13 15.51 3.54
N VAL A 194 21.50 15.24 4.79
CA VAL A 194 22.20 16.21 5.65
C VAL A 194 23.56 16.60 5.04
N THR A 195 24.35 15.63 4.56
CA THR A 195 25.65 15.91 3.93
C THR A 195 25.52 16.73 2.65
N VAL A 196 24.52 16.46 1.81
CA VAL A 196 24.23 17.26 0.61
C VAL A 196 23.84 18.70 0.99
N VAL A 197 22.96 18.88 1.97
CA VAL A 197 22.55 20.22 2.42
C VAL A 197 23.76 21.01 2.95
N VAL A 198 24.60 20.40 3.79
CA VAL A 198 25.79 21.04 4.34
C VAL A 198 26.78 21.44 3.24
N THR A 199 27.03 20.56 2.27
CA THR A 199 27.96 20.85 1.16
C THR A 199 27.44 21.95 0.25
N VAL A 200 26.13 21.97 -0.06
CA VAL A 200 25.50 23.05 -0.84
C VAL A 200 25.58 24.39 -0.10
N VAL A 201 25.23 24.43 1.19
CA VAL A 201 25.33 25.65 2.00
C VAL A 201 26.78 26.15 2.04
N ALA A 202 27.74 25.26 2.28
CA ALA A 202 29.15 25.62 2.27
C ALA A 202 29.60 26.17 0.92
N ALA A 203 29.16 25.56 -0.20
CA ALA A 203 29.47 26.03 -1.56
C ALA A 203 28.86 27.42 -1.84
N VAL A 204 27.62 27.67 -1.43
CA VAL A 204 26.95 28.97 -1.58
C VAL A 204 27.69 30.04 -0.78
N VAL A 205 28.02 29.76 0.49
CA VAL A 205 28.78 30.68 1.35
C VAL A 205 30.17 30.96 0.75
N MET A 206 30.85 29.93 0.25
CA MET A 206 32.15 30.09 -0.42
C MET A 206 32.04 30.94 -1.69
N ALA A 207 31.01 30.71 -2.52
CA ALA A 207 30.76 31.50 -3.72
C ALA A 207 30.47 32.97 -3.40
N GLU A 208 29.66 33.24 -2.37
CA GLU A 208 29.34 34.60 -1.93
C GLU A 208 30.58 35.31 -1.35
N ARG A 209 31.39 34.60 -0.54
CA ARG A 209 32.66 35.12 -0.01
C ARG A 209 33.65 35.43 -1.14
N ASN A 210 33.72 34.58 -2.16
CA ASN A 210 34.59 34.81 -3.31
C ASN A 210 34.11 35.98 -4.18
N ARG A 211 32.79 36.15 -4.36
CA ARG A 211 32.20 37.34 -5.00
C ARG A 211 32.57 38.62 -4.26
N LYS A 212 32.41 38.68 -2.93
CA LYS A 212 32.79 39.85 -2.11
C LYS A 212 34.30 40.16 -2.22
N ARG A 213 35.15 39.13 -2.21
CA ARG A 213 36.60 39.29 -2.36
C ARG A 213 37.01 39.80 -3.74
N ASN A 214 36.36 39.35 -4.81
CA ASN A 214 36.61 39.86 -6.16
C ASN A 214 36.09 41.28 -6.34
N HIS A 215 34.96 41.64 -5.72
CA HIS A 215 34.44 43.00 -5.76
C HIS A 215 35.40 44.00 -5.09
N GLY A 216 35.99 43.65 -3.93
CA GLY A 216 36.98 44.48 -3.24
C GLY A 216 38.26 44.70 -4.06
N LYS A 217 38.76 43.65 -4.72
CA LYS A 217 39.94 43.77 -5.61
C LYS A 217 39.70 44.71 -6.80
N ASN A 218 38.50 44.75 -7.36
CA ASN A 218 38.18 45.68 -8.46
C ASN A 218 38.24 47.14 -8.00
N TRP A 219 37.73 47.46 -6.80
CA TRP A 219 37.82 48.80 -6.21
C TRP A 219 39.26 49.25 -5.96
N ASP A 220 40.12 48.36 -5.47
CA ASP A 220 41.54 48.68 -5.24
C ASP A 220 42.30 48.96 -6.55
N THR A 221 41.90 48.32 -7.65
CA THR A 221 42.54 48.47 -8.97
C THR A 221 42.08 49.74 -9.68
N GLU A 222 40.79 50.10 -9.61
CA GLU A 222 40.26 51.37 -10.13
C GLU A 222 40.83 52.59 -9.38
N SER A 223 41.02 52.47 -8.07
CA SER A 223 41.63 53.52 -7.23
C SER A 223 43.08 53.82 -7.61
N GLN A 224 43.82 52.84 -8.14
CA GLN A 224 45.21 53.02 -8.62
C GLN A 224 45.30 53.54 -10.05
N THR A 225 44.21 53.53 -10.82
CA THR A 225 44.23 53.96 -12.24
C THR A 225 43.87 55.45 -12.41
N GLN A 226 43.30 56.09 -11.38
CA GLN A 226 42.94 57.52 -11.40
C GLN A 226 44.04 58.50 -10.95
N THR A 227 45.27 58.05 -10.67
CA THR A 227 46.38 58.91 -10.18
C THR A 227 47.45 59.28 -11.22
N GLN A 228 47.22 59.05 -12.52
CA GLN A 228 48.15 59.50 -13.57
C GLN A 228 47.48 60.52 -14.50
N SER A 229 47.51 61.79 -14.09
CA SER A 229 47.36 62.94 -14.99
C SER A 229 48.71 63.25 -15.65
N PRO A 230 48.82 63.40 -16.98
CA PRO A 230 50.08 63.83 -17.61
C PRO A 230 50.32 65.34 -17.37
N PRO A 231 51.57 65.77 -17.18
CA PRO A 231 51.90 67.19 -17.07
C PRO A 231 51.82 67.87 -18.45
N SER A 232 51.65 69.19 -18.35
CA SER A 232 51.32 70.23 -19.34
C SER A 232 51.99 70.14 -20.71
#